data_AF-A0A7V0W0W6-F1
#
_entry.id   AF-A0A7V0W0W6-F1
#
_cell.length_a   1.000
_cell.length_b   1.000
_cell.length_c   1.000
_cell.angle_alpha   90.00
_cell.angle_beta   90.00
_cell.angle_gamma   90.00
#
_symmetry.space_group_name_H-M   'P 1'
#
loop_
_entity.id
_entity.type
_entity.pdbx_description
1 polymer ?
#
loop_
_entity_poly.entity_id
_entity_poly.type
_entity_poly.pdbx_seq_one_letter_code
_entity_poly.pdbx_strand_id
1 'polypeptide(L)'
;MLSAFQNAIKIPDLRKRIIFTLLLIAAYRIGSHITIPGIDSQALALFFDKLAPEGGGILRLYNLFAGNAFSNMTIFALGIQPYISA
;
A
#
# COMPACT_ATOMS: atom_id res chain seq x y z
N MET A 1 -6.76 -11.39 -26.75
CA MET A 1 -6.33 -10.95 -25.39
C MET A 1 -7.22 -11.51 -24.29
N LEU A 2 -8.55 -11.45 -24.42
CA LEU A 2 -9.48 -12.00 -23.42
C LEU A 2 -9.32 -13.51 -23.18
N SER A 3 -8.99 -14.25 -24.25
CA SER A 3 -8.66 -15.68 -24.19
C SER A 3 -7.43 -15.99 -23.32
N ALA A 4 -6.45 -15.10 -23.25
CA ALA A 4 -5.26 -15.29 -22.41
C ALA A 4 -5.61 -15.21 -20.91
N PHE A 5 -6.49 -14.28 -20.52
CA PHE A 5 -7.01 -14.19 -19.15
C PHE A 5 -7.85 -15.42 -18.78
N GLN A 6 -8.72 -15.89 -19.68
CA GLN A 6 -9.49 -17.11 -19.46
C GLN A 6 -8.60 -18.36 -19.33
N ASN A 7 -7.55 -18.45 -20.15
CA ASN A 7 -6.60 -19.56 -20.07
C ASN A 7 -5.76 -19.52 -18.80
N ALA A 8 -5.40 -18.33 -18.31
CA ALA A 8 -4.67 -18.16 -17.05
C ALA A 8 -5.44 -18.72 -15.83
N ILE A 9 -6.77 -18.64 -15.85
CA ILE A 9 -7.63 -19.20 -14.80
C ILE A 9 -7.84 -20.71 -14.97
N LYS A 10 -7.85 -21.21 -16.22
CA LYS A 10 -8.02 -22.64 -16.54
C LYS A 10 -6.80 -23.50 -16.22
N ILE A 11 -5.59 -22.95 -16.40
CA ILE A 11 -4.35 -23.70 -16.15
C ILE A 11 -4.14 -23.80 -14.62
N PRO A 12 -4.12 -25.00 -14.04
CA PRO A 12 -4.11 -25.17 -12.58
C PRO A 12 -2.86 -24.60 -11.91
N ASP A 13 -1.70 -24.63 -12.58
CA ASP A 13 -0.47 -24.02 -12.07
C ASP A 13 -0.56 -22.48 -12.03
N LEU A 14 -1.00 -21.86 -13.13
CA LEU A 14 -1.20 -20.40 -13.17
C LEU A 14 -2.25 -19.95 -12.15
N ARG A 15 -3.36 -20.67 -12.03
CA ARG A 15 -4.40 -20.37 -11.04
C ARG A 15 -3.84 -20.36 -9.61
N LYS A 16 -3.01 -21.34 -9.25
CA LYS A 16 -2.36 -21.39 -7.93
C LYS A 16 -1.47 -20.18 -7.70
N ARG A 17 -0.66 -19.79 -8.69
CA ARG A 17 0.21 -18.60 -8.61
C ARG A 17 -0.61 -17.32 -8.45
N ILE A 18 -1.68 -17.16 -9.22
CA ILE A 18 -2.57 -15.98 -9.14
C ILE A 18 -3.19 -15.89 -7.75
N ILE A 19 -3.73 -16.98 -7.21
CA ILE A 19 -4.31 -17.00 -5.86
C ILE A 19 -3.25 -16.67 -4.81
N PHE A 20 -2.05 -17.23 -4.93
CA PHE A 20 -0.95 -16.94 -4.02
C PHE A 20 -0.56 -15.46 -4.04
N THR A 21 -0.40 -14.87 -5.23
CA THR A 21 -0.13 -13.43 -5.37
C THR A 21 -1.26 -12.57 -4.78
N LEU A 22 -2.52 -12.94 -5.04
CA LEU A 22 -3.67 -12.23 -4.46
C LEU A 22 -3.70 -12.34 -2.93
N LEU A 23 -3.35 -13.49 -2.36
CA LEU A 23 -3.23 -13.69 -0.91
C LEU A 23 -2.14 -12.79 -0.32
N LEU A 24 -0.98 -12.68 -0.97
CA LEU A 24 0.08 -11.77 -0.53
C LEU A 24 -0.35 -10.31 -0.56
N ILE A 25 -1.04 -9.89 -1.63
CA ILE A 25 -1.60 -8.53 -1.73
C ILE A 25 -2.64 -8.30 -0.62
N ALA A 26 -3.50 -9.28 -0.34
CA ALA A 26 -4.49 -9.19 0.73
C ALA A 26 -3.81 -9.07 2.11
N ALA A 27 -2.77 -9.85 2.38
CA ALA A 27 -1.99 -9.77 3.62
C ALA A 27 -1.32 -8.40 3.77
N TYR A 28 -0.71 -7.87 2.70
CA TYR A 28 -0.16 -6.51 2.69
C TYR A 28 -1.25 -5.47 2.99
N ARG A 29 -2.44 -5.61 2.39
CA ARG A 29 -3.57 -4.71 2.64
C ARG A 29 -4.03 -4.75 4.09
N ILE A 30 -4.13 -5.93 4.70
CA ILE A 30 -4.47 -6.05 6.13
C ILE A 30 -3.42 -5.33 6.98
N GLY A 31 -2.12 -5.54 6.71
CA GLY A 31 -1.06 -4.84 7.44
C GLY A 31 -1.08 -3.32 7.25
N SER A 32 -1.50 -2.82 6.08
CA SER A 32 -1.69 -1.39 5.84
C SER A 32 -2.86 -0.75 6.61
N HIS A 33 -3.62 -1.53 7.37
CA HIS A 33 -4.62 -1.05 8.33
C HIS A 33 -4.15 -1.13 9.79
N ILE A 34 -3.02 -1.79 10.06
CA ILE A 34 -2.46 -1.90 11.41
C ILE A 34 -1.61 -0.65 11.67
N THR A 35 -2.16 0.28 12.44
CA THR A 35 -1.47 1.50 12.86
C THR A 35 -0.42 1.18 13.93
N ILE A 36 0.67 1.94 13.93
CA ILE A 36 1.73 1.77 14.94
C ILE A 36 1.18 2.26 16.30
N PRO A 37 1.29 1.45 17.37
CA PRO A 37 0.82 1.84 18.69
C PRO A 37 1.60 3.06 19.19
N GLY A 38 0.89 4.04 19.74
CA GLY A 38 1.48 5.28 20.26
C GLY A 38 1.45 6.46 19.28
N ILE A 39 0.90 6.29 18.07
CA ILE A 39 0.67 7.41 17.14
C ILE A 39 -0.75 7.96 17.29
N ASP A 40 -0.85 9.27 17.47
CA ASP A 40 -2.11 10.00 17.47
C ASP A 40 -2.55 10.29 16.03
N SER A 41 -3.61 9.61 15.59
CA SER A 41 -4.17 9.76 14.25
C SER A 41 -4.79 11.14 14.00
N GLN A 42 -5.28 11.83 15.03
CA GLN A 42 -5.83 13.19 14.90
C GLN A 42 -4.72 14.21 14.69
N ALA A 43 -3.64 14.12 15.49
CA ALA A 43 -2.48 14.98 15.31
C ALA A 43 -1.83 14.79 13.93
N LEU A 44 -1.80 13.56 13.43
CA LEU A 44 -1.28 13.23 12.11
C LEU A 44 -2.16 13.77 10.98
N ALA A 45 -3.48 13.63 11.08
CA ALA A 45 -4.41 14.22 10.11
C ALA A 45 -4.25 15.75 10.04
N LEU A 46 -4.16 16.42 11.20
CA LEU A 46 -3.91 17.86 11.27
C LEU A 46 -2.55 18.26 10.68
N PHE A 47 -1.53 17.41 10.81
CA PHE A 47 -0.22 17.64 10.18
C PHE A 47 -0.35 17.57 8.65
N PHE A 48 -0.98 16.54 8.10
CA PHE A 48 -1.16 16.42 6.65
C PHE A 48 -2.06 17.52 6.07
N ASP A 49 -3.10 17.95 6.78
CA ASP A 49 -3.96 19.07 6.37
C ASP A 49 -3.20 20.40 6.34
N LYS A 50 -2.28 20.62 7.30
CA LYS A 50 -1.42 21.81 7.32
C LYS A 50 -0.36 21.81 6.22
N LEU A 51 0.07 20.64 5.74
CA LEU A 51 1.04 20.54 4.63
C LEU A 51 0.40 20.64 3.24
N ALA A 52 -0.93 20.51 3.14
CA ALA A 52 -1.65 20.60 1.87
C ALA A 52 -1.49 21.95 1.12
N PRO A 53 -1.41 23.13 1.77
CA PRO A 53 -1.35 24.42 1.07
C PRO A 53 0.04 24.84 0.57
N GLU A 54 1.14 24.45 1.24
CA GLU A 54 2.45 25.11 1.03
C GLU A 54 3.55 24.28 0.33
N GLY A 55 3.32 23.00 0.04
CA GLY A 55 4.38 22.17 -0.57
C GLY A 55 4.25 20.66 -0.41
N GLY A 56 3.15 20.16 0.16
CA GLY A 56 2.91 18.73 0.40
C GLY A 56 2.77 17.84 -0.83
N GLY A 57 2.95 18.35 -2.06
CA GLY A 57 2.78 17.58 -3.30
C GLY A 57 3.67 16.33 -3.35
N ILE A 58 4.93 16.45 -2.93
CA ILE A 58 5.88 15.32 -2.93
C ILE A 58 5.57 14.30 -1.84
N LEU A 59 5.12 14.76 -0.67
CA LEU A 59 4.70 13.89 0.43
C LEU A 59 3.38 13.18 0.11
N ARG A 60 2.50 13.81 -0.67
CA ARG A 60 1.28 13.17 -1.17
C ARG A 60 1.58 12.13 -2.24
N LEU A 61 2.54 12.41 -3.12
CA LEU A 61 3.06 11.42 -4.07
C LEU A 61 3.70 10.23 -3.34
N TYR A 62 4.46 10.51 -2.28
CA TYR A 62 5.03 9.48 -1.41
C TYR A 62 3.92 8.62 -0.78
N ASN A 63 2.87 9.24 -0.23
CA ASN A 63 1.75 8.53 0.36
C ASN A 63 0.97 7.69 -0.67
N LEU A 64 0.86 8.17 -1.91
CA LEU A 64 0.25 7.42 -3.02
C LEU A 64 1.06 6.15 -3.32
N PHE A 65 2.39 6.25 -3.39
CA PHE A 65 3.26 5.10 -3.60
C PHE A 65 3.27 4.12 -2.41
N ALA A 66 3.11 4.64 -1.19
CA ALA A 66 2.92 3.82 0.01
C ALA A 66 1.50 3.21 0.10
N GLY A 67 0.57 3.58 -0.78
CA GLY A 67 -0.80 3.06 -0.78
C GLY A 67 -1.66 3.53 0.39
N ASN A 68 -1.48 4.78 0.84
CA ASN A 68 -2.06 5.39 2.04
C ASN A 68 -1.53 4.84 3.38
N ALA A 69 -0.53 3.96 3.35
CA ALA A 69 0.09 3.41 4.55
C ALA A 69 0.86 4.48 5.34
N PHE A 70 1.40 5.50 4.66
CA PHE A 70 2.18 6.59 5.25
C PHE A 70 1.30 7.59 6.00
N SER A 71 0.19 8.03 5.42
CA SER A 71 -0.74 8.96 6.08
C SER A 71 -1.44 8.36 7.29
N ASN A 72 -1.52 7.03 7.37
CA ASN A 72 -2.08 6.31 8.50
C ASN A 72 -1.00 5.82 9.48
N MET A 73 0.28 6.10 9.20
CA MET A 73 1.45 5.62 9.95
C MET A 73 1.30 4.15 10.40
N THR A 74 1.13 3.28 9.41
CA THR A 74 0.96 1.84 9.62
C THR A 74 2.30 1.14 9.74
N ILE A 75 2.30 -0.14 10.11
CA ILE A 75 3.51 -0.97 10.13
C ILE A 75 4.25 -0.98 8.77
N PHE A 76 3.56 -0.68 7.68
CA PHE A 76 4.12 -0.53 6.33
C PHE A 76 4.14 0.92 5.86
N ALA A 77 4.30 1.90 6.76
CA ALA A 77 4.23 3.32 6.44
C ALA A 77 5.14 3.76 5.28
N LEU A 78 6.33 3.15 5.14
CA LEU A 78 7.27 3.44 4.06
C LEU A 78 7.12 2.49 2.85
N GLY A 79 6.18 1.54 2.91
CA GLY A 79 5.92 0.56 1.87
C GLY A 79 7.18 -0.24 1.47
N ILE A 80 7.35 -0.43 0.17
CA ILE A 80 8.52 -1.09 -0.44
C ILE A 80 9.70 -0.14 -0.66
N GLN A 81 9.54 1.16 -0.38
CA GLN A 81 10.53 2.16 -0.75
C GLN A 81 11.91 1.95 -0.11
N PRO A 82 12.04 1.57 1.18
CA PRO A 82 13.34 1.24 1.76
C PRO A 82 14.08 0.11 1.02
N TYR A 83 13.35 -0.86 0.47
CA TYR A 83 13.93 -1.94 -0.33
C TYR A 83 14.36 -1.49 -1.72
N ILE A 84 13.65 -0.53 -2.34
CA ILE A 84 14.02 0.02 -3.66
C ILE A 84 15.25 0.93 -3.55
N SER A 85 15.37 1.66 -2.44
CA SER A 85 16.45 2.65 -2.23
C SER A 85 17.75 2.06 -1.66
N ALA A 86 17.74 0.81 -1.20
CA ALA A 86 18.93 0.09 -0.72
C ALA A 86 19.84 -0.34 -1.88
#